data_AF-A0A843V9N0-F1
#
_entry.id   AF-A0A843V9N0-F1
#
_cell.length_a   1.000
_cell.length_b   1.000
_cell.length_c   1.000
_cell.angle_alpha   90.00
_cell.angle_beta   90.00
_cell.angle_gamma   90.00
#
_symmetry.space_group_name_H-M   'P 1'
#
loop_
_entity.id
_entity.type
_entity.pdbx_description
1 polymer ?
#
loop_
_entity_poly.entity_id
_entity_poly.type
_entity_poly.pdbx_seq_one_letter_code
_entity_poly.pdbx_strand_id
1 'polypeptide(L)'
;MDNKRVVVCDNGTGYVKCGFAGENFPTSVFPCVVGRPMLRYEESLTEHELKDVVVGDACADLRHQLDISYPVSNGIVQNWEDMCHVWDHTFYDELKIDPKECKILLTDPPLNPSKNREKMVEIMFEKYNFMGFFIQIQAVLTLYAQGLLTGLVIDSGDGVTHVVPVVDGYSFPHLTKRMNVAGRHITSYLVDLLLRRG
;
A
#
# COMPACT_ATOMS: atom_id res chain seq x y z
N MET A 1 -19.00 20.17 7.16
CA MET A 1 -17.54 20.02 7.28
C MET A 1 -17.05 19.43 5.97
N ASP A 2 -16.07 20.06 5.32
CA ASP A 2 -15.56 19.62 4.02
C ASP A 2 -14.76 18.31 4.17
N ASN A 3 -15.44 17.17 4.16
CA ASN A 3 -14.81 15.85 4.25
C ASN A 3 -13.87 15.54 3.06
N LYS A 4 -14.00 16.26 1.94
CA LYS A 4 -13.16 16.14 0.74
C LYS A 4 -11.68 16.54 0.96
N ARG A 5 -11.31 16.99 2.16
CA ARG A 5 -9.93 17.32 2.51
C ARG A 5 -9.22 16.22 3.29
N VAL A 6 -9.84 15.05 3.50
CA VAL A 6 -9.22 13.94 4.22
C VAL A 6 -9.04 12.77 3.28
N VAL A 7 -7.78 12.46 2.98
CA VAL A 7 -7.36 11.31 2.18
C VAL A 7 -7.20 10.11 3.10
N VAL A 8 -7.69 8.96 2.67
CA VAL A 8 -7.46 7.67 3.32
C VAL A 8 -6.64 6.83 2.36
N CYS A 9 -5.50 6.31 2.81
CA CYS A 9 -4.62 5.48 2.00
C CYS A 9 -4.20 4.22 2.77
N ASP A 10 -4.58 3.07 2.24
CA ASP A 10 -4.18 1.74 2.71
C ASP A 10 -2.99 1.22 1.92
N ASN A 11 -1.83 1.16 2.56
CA ASN A 11 -0.57 0.72 1.96
C ASN A 11 -0.45 -0.81 2.02
N GLY A 12 -1.22 -1.52 1.19
CA GLY A 12 -1.16 -2.97 1.12
C GLY A 12 0.10 -3.50 0.42
N THR A 13 0.51 -4.73 0.76
CA THR A 13 1.67 -5.40 0.14
C THR A 13 1.46 -5.74 -1.33
N GLY A 14 0.22 -5.98 -1.74
CA GLY A 14 -0.14 -6.29 -3.13
C GLY A 14 -0.75 -5.08 -3.83
N TYR A 15 -1.66 -4.39 -3.15
CA TYR A 15 -2.44 -3.27 -3.71
C TYR A 15 -2.46 -2.10 -2.75
N VAL A 16 -2.34 -0.90 -3.29
CA VAL A 16 -2.69 0.34 -2.61
C VAL A 16 -4.16 0.62 -2.84
N LYS A 17 -4.87 1.03 -1.79
CA LYS A 17 -6.26 1.49 -1.90
C LYS A 17 -6.32 2.89 -1.34
N CYS A 18 -6.82 3.85 -2.12
CA CYS A 18 -6.87 5.23 -1.70
C CYS A 18 -8.19 5.89 -2.09
N GLY A 19 -8.58 6.90 -1.32
CA GLY A 19 -9.79 7.67 -1.60
C GLY A 19 -10.05 8.74 -0.54
N PHE A 20 -11.26 9.30 -0.57
CA PHE A 20 -11.64 10.38 0.33
C PHE A 20 -12.50 9.87 1.49
N ALA A 21 -12.31 10.47 2.67
CA ALA A 21 -13.11 10.14 3.84
C ALA A 21 -14.60 10.45 3.58
N GLY A 22 -15.46 9.48 3.90
CA GLY A 22 -16.91 9.57 3.67
C GLY A 22 -17.37 8.93 2.36
N GLU A 23 -16.47 8.48 1.50
CA GLU A 23 -16.81 7.62 0.37
C GLU A 23 -16.97 6.16 0.82
N ASN A 24 -17.90 5.43 0.18
CA ASN A 24 -18.18 4.03 0.50
C ASN A 24 -17.13 3.07 -0.10
N PHE A 25 -16.49 3.48 -1.19
CA PHE A 25 -15.51 2.69 -1.92
C PHE A 25 -14.25 3.53 -2.11
N PRO A 26 -13.06 2.90 -2.17
CA PRO A 26 -11.85 3.61 -2.54
C PRO A 26 -12.01 4.21 -3.95
N THR A 27 -11.53 5.44 -4.12
CA THR A 27 -11.53 6.11 -5.41
C THR A 27 -10.61 5.40 -6.41
N SER A 28 -9.48 4.88 -5.93
CA SER A 28 -8.54 4.12 -6.74
C SER A 28 -7.94 2.94 -5.98
N VAL A 29 -7.71 1.85 -6.72
CA VAL A 29 -7.04 0.63 -6.26
C VAL A 29 -6.08 0.18 -7.36
N PHE A 30 -4.79 0.11 -7.04
CA PHE A 30 -3.76 -0.26 -8.01
C PHE A 30 -2.65 -1.10 -7.36
N PRO A 31 -1.89 -1.90 -8.14
CA PRO A 31 -0.80 -2.73 -7.63
C PRO A 31 0.32 -1.90 -6.98
N CYS A 32 0.79 -2.33 -5.80
CA CYS A 32 1.92 -1.71 -5.10
C CYS A 32 3.25 -2.15 -5.73
N VAL A 33 3.52 -1.69 -6.95
CA VAL A 33 4.69 -2.08 -7.76
C VAL A 33 5.31 -0.86 -8.41
N VAL A 34 6.64 -0.90 -8.57
CA VAL A 34 7.41 0.12 -9.28
C VAL A 34 8.21 -0.57 -10.38
N GLY A 35 8.10 -0.07 -11.61
CA GLY A 35 8.81 -0.57 -12.77
C GLY A 35 9.80 0.46 -13.29
N ARG A 36 11.04 0.03 -13.54
CA ARG A 36 12.09 0.84 -14.18
C ARG A 36 12.47 0.23 -15.52
N PRO A 37 12.66 1.00 -16.60
CA PRO A 37 13.09 0.45 -17.89
C PRO A 37 14.37 -0.39 -17.78
N MET A 38 14.32 -1.62 -18.28
CA MET A 38 15.52 -2.43 -18.46
C MET A 38 16.33 -1.83 -19.61
N LEU A 39 17.45 -1.17 -19.31
CA LEU A 39 18.31 -0.51 -20.29
C LEU A 39 18.73 -1.46 -21.45
N ARG A 40 18.07 -1.31 -22.61
CA ARG A 40 18.74 -1.29 -23.92
C ARG A 40 18.48 0.09 -24.55
N TYR A 41 19.31 1.04 -24.14
CA TYR A 41 19.32 2.42 -24.61
C TYR A 41 19.96 2.55 -26.01
N GLU A 42 19.47 1.80 -27.02
CA GLU A 42 19.93 1.96 -28.42
C GLU A 42 18.82 1.94 -29.47
N GLU A 43 17.54 1.72 -29.13
CA GLU A 43 16.45 1.84 -30.10
C GLU A 43 15.50 2.98 -29.71
N SER A 44 15.90 4.19 -30.08
CA SER A 44 15.02 5.36 -30.17
C SER A 44 13.97 5.17 -31.28
N LEU A 45 13.05 4.22 -31.12
CA LEU A 45 12.04 3.88 -32.12
C LEU A 45 10.64 3.76 -31.50
N THR A 46 10.19 4.79 -30.77
CA THR A 46 8.76 5.10 -30.64
C THR A 46 8.57 6.51 -30.07
N GLU A 47 7.57 7.24 -30.57
CA GLU A 47 7.20 8.63 -30.27
C GLU A 47 6.71 8.89 -28.82
N HIS A 48 6.98 8.01 -27.87
CA HIS A 48 6.56 8.16 -26.48
C HIS A 48 7.78 8.40 -25.59
N GLU A 49 7.81 9.54 -24.90
CA GLU A 49 8.73 9.74 -23.77
C GLU A 49 8.44 8.67 -22.72
N LEU A 50 9.29 7.64 -22.64
CA LEU A 50 9.23 6.67 -21.56
C LEU A 50 9.55 7.42 -20.27
N LYS A 51 8.55 7.53 -19.36
CA LYS A 51 8.81 7.96 -17.99
C LYS A 51 9.85 7.00 -17.38
N ASP A 52 10.87 7.56 -16.74
CA ASP A 52 11.96 6.79 -16.10
C ASP A 52 11.45 5.80 -15.03
N VAL A 53 10.27 6.05 -14.47
CA VAL A 53 9.61 5.22 -13.48
C VAL A 53 8.13 5.07 -13.82
N VAL A 54 7.67 3.83 -13.84
CA VAL A 54 6.26 3.45 -14.01
C VAL A 54 5.76 2.86 -12.69
N VAL A 55 4.51 3.09 -12.33
CA VAL A 55 3.89 2.59 -11.09
C VAL A 55 2.53 1.98 -11.40
N GLY A 56 2.10 0.98 -10.63
CA GLY A 56 0.75 0.45 -10.68
C GLY A 56 0.45 -0.42 -11.90
N ASP A 57 -0.75 -0.29 -12.46
CA ASP A 57 -1.25 -1.15 -13.54
C ASP A 57 -0.40 -1.05 -14.82
N ALA A 58 0.17 0.12 -15.09
CA ALA A 58 1.04 0.32 -16.25
C ALA A 58 2.31 -0.57 -16.20
N CYS A 59 2.73 -1.02 -15.01
CA CYS A 59 3.81 -1.99 -14.88
C CYS A 59 3.41 -3.40 -15.34
N ALA A 60 2.13 -3.76 -15.28
CA ALA A 60 1.66 -5.05 -15.76
C ALA A 60 1.69 -5.13 -17.29
N ASP A 61 1.28 -4.06 -17.96
CA ASP A 61 1.26 -3.96 -19.43
C ASP A 61 2.68 -3.98 -20.02
N LEU A 62 3.59 -3.25 -19.38
CA LEU A 62 4.99 -3.11 -19.82
C LEU A 62 5.94 -4.07 -19.09
N ARG A 63 5.42 -5.13 -18.44
CA ARG A 63 6.18 -6.05 -17.60
C ARG A 63 7.40 -6.68 -18.28
N HIS A 64 7.38 -6.82 -19.60
CA HIS A 64 8.47 -7.41 -20.39
C HIS A 64 9.62 -6.43 -20.67
N GLN A 65 9.42 -5.13 -20.46
CA GLN A 65 10.40 -4.06 -20.70
C GLN A 65 10.89 -3.41 -19.40
N LEU A 66 10.27 -3.76 -18.26
CA LEU A 66 10.51 -3.14 -16.97
C LEU A 66 11.13 -4.14 -15.98
N ASP A 67 12.11 -3.67 -15.22
CA ASP A 67 12.55 -4.30 -13.98
C ASP A 67 11.59 -3.91 -12.85
N ILE A 68 10.93 -4.89 -12.25
CA ILE A 68 9.84 -4.68 -11.28
C ILE A 68 10.35 -4.86 -9.86
N SER A 69 10.19 -3.83 -9.04
CA SER A 69 10.41 -3.86 -7.60
C SER A 69 9.09 -3.72 -6.82
N TYR A 70 9.09 -4.25 -5.60
CA TYR A 70 7.97 -4.15 -4.66
C TYR A 70 8.44 -3.39 -3.41
N PRO A 71 7.98 -2.14 -3.19
CA PRO A 71 8.43 -1.33 -2.05
C PRO A 71 8.02 -1.92 -0.71
N VAL A 72 6.89 -2.63 -0.68
CA VAL A 72 6.32 -3.25 0.53
C VAL A 72 6.48 -4.75 0.45
N SER A 73 7.09 -5.34 1.48
CA SER A 73 7.23 -6.79 1.61
C SER A 73 6.69 -7.25 2.96
N ASN A 74 5.77 -8.22 2.93
CA ASN A 74 5.09 -8.76 4.10
C ASN A 74 4.55 -7.65 5.04
N GLY A 75 3.89 -6.65 4.48
CA GLY A 75 3.32 -5.50 5.19
C GLY A 75 4.31 -4.39 5.53
N ILE A 76 5.63 -4.61 5.46
CA ILE A 76 6.62 -3.62 5.88
C ILE A 76 7.28 -2.97 4.66
N VAL A 77 7.36 -1.64 4.67
CA VAL A 77 8.12 -0.86 3.67
C VAL A 77 9.61 -1.21 3.77
N GLN A 78 10.19 -1.72 2.69
CA GLN A 78 11.61 -2.06 2.57
C GLN A 78 12.38 -0.96 1.83
N ASN A 79 11.79 -0.37 0.80
CA ASN A 79 12.39 0.70 0.01
C ASN A 79 11.52 1.97 0.06
N TRP A 80 12.04 3.01 0.71
CA TRP A 80 11.34 4.29 0.88
C TRP A 80 11.33 5.15 -0.39
N GLU A 81 12.31 4.97 -1.27
CA GLU A 81 12.37 5.68 -2.56
C GLU A 81 11.27 5.14 -3.49
N ASP A 82 11.16 3.83 -3.61
CA ASP A 82 10.07 3.18 -4.35
C ASP A 82 8.70 3.51 -3.75
N MET A 83 8.59 3.55 -2.41
CA MET A 83 7.35 3.93 -1.74
C MET A 83 6.97 5.39 -2.02
N CYS A 84 7.96 6.28 -2.15
CA CYS A 84 7.73 7.66 -2.55
C CYS A 84 7.14 7.74 -3.96
N HIS A 85 7.63 6.97 -4.93
CA HIS A 85 7.03 6.91 -6.26
C HIS A 85 5.59 6.39 -6.24
N VAL A 86 5.30 5.38 -5.41
CA VAL A 86 3.93 4.89 -5.18
C VAL A 86 3.02 5.99 -4.64
N TRP A 87 3.49 6.79 -3.67
CA TRP A 87 2.72 7.91 -3.14
C TRP A 87 2.58 9.08 -4.11
N ASP A 88 3.62 9.40 -4.88
CA ASP A 88 3.54 10.41 -5.94
C ASP A 88 2.44 10.03 -6.95
N HIS A 89 2.39 8.76 -7.38
CA HIS A 89 1.33 8.23 -8.22
C HIS A 89 -0.05 8.30 -7.53
N THR A 90 -0.13 7.94 -6.25
CA THR A 90 -1.37 7.99 -5.45
C THR A 90 -1.96 9.42 -5.42
N PHE A 91 -1.14 10.42 -5.13
CA PHE A 91 -1.64 11.77 -4.86
C PHE A 91 -1.83 12.59 -6.14
N TYR A 92 -0.90 12.50 -7.10
CA TYR A 92 -0.92 13.37 -8.28
C TYR A 92 -1.61 12.74 -9.48
N ASP A 93 -1.45 11.43 -9.72
CA ASP A 93 -2.04 10.76 -10.89
C ASP A 93 -3.46 10.25 -10.59
N GLU A 94 -3.60 9.50 -9.49
CA GLU A 94 -4.87 8.84 -9.13
C GLU A 94 -5.87 9.80 -8.49
N LEU A 95 -5.53 10.40 -7.34
CA LEU A 95 -6.43 11.29 -6.59
C LEU A 95 -6.47 12.72 -7.14
N LYS A 96 -5.43 13.15 -7.87
CA LYS A 96 -5.28 14.50 -8.45
C LYS A 96 -5.49 15.63 -7.44
N ILE A 97 -4.84 15.50 -6.30
CA ILE A 97 -4.94 16.44 -5.18
C ILE A 97 -3.65 17.25 -5.00
N ASP A 98 -3.77 18.40 -4.35
CA ASP A 98 -2.62 19.04 -3.69
C ASP A 98 -2.55 18.53 -2.22
N PRO A 99 -1.52 17.76 -1.85
CA PRO A 99 -1.30 17.30 -0.48
C PRO A 99 -1.34 18.43 0.56
N LYS A 100 -0.90 19.65 0.20
CA LYS A 100 -0.81 20.80 1.10
C LYS A 100 -2.16 21.28 1.62
N GLU A 101 -3.23 21.03 0.89
CA GLU A 101 -4.59 21.43 1.26
C GLU A 101 -5.37 20.32 1.99
N CYS A 102 -4.76 19.15 2.10
CA CYS A 102 -5.38 17.93 2.60
C CYS A 102 -4.78 17.47 3.93
N LYS A 103 -5.50 16.57 4.58
CA LYS A 103 -5.04 15.73 5.68
C LYS A 103 -5.03 14.28 5.20
N ILE A 104 -4.19 13.44 5.79
CA ILE A 104 -4.07 12.04 5.40
C ILE A 104 -4.20 11.09 6.60
N LEU A 105 -4.94 10.00 6.39
CA LEU A 105 -4.96 8.82 7.23
C LEU A 105 -4.23 7.70 6.48
N LEU A 106 -3.13 7.20 7.06
CA LEU A 106 -2.43 6.03 6.57
C LEU A 106 -2.75 4.79 7.43
N THR A 107 -2.79 3.64 6.77
CA THR A 107 -2.83 2.36 7.48
C THR A 107 -1.44 1.87 7.84
N ASP A 108 -1.34 1.23 9.01
CA ASP A 108 -0.10 0.62 9.53
C ASP A 108 -0.32 -0.89 9.73
N PRO A 109 0.63 -1.75 9.32
CA PRO A 109 0.57 -3.15 9.69
C PRO A 109 0.78 -3.30 11.21
N PRO A 110 0.21 -4.36 11.82
CA PRO A 110 0.52 -4.64 13.22
C PRO A 110 2.00 -4.98 13.39
N LEU A 111 2.57 -4.57 14.53
CA LEU A 111 3.99 -4.77 14.88
C LEU A 111 4.99 -4.03 13.98
N ASN A 112 4.58 -2.94 13.31
CA ASN A 112 5.53 -2.09 12.58
C ASN A 112 6.54 -1.43 13.54
N PRO A 113 7.85 -1.43 13.25
CA PRO A 113 8.83 -0.70 14.05
C PRO A 113 8.52 0.79 14.14
N SER A 114 8.72 1.40 15.32
CA SER A 114 8.48 2.84 15.51
C SER A 114 9.26 3.72 14.54
N LYS A 115 10.49 3.32 14.18
CA LYS A 115 11.31 4.03 13.18
C LYS A 115 10.62 4.15 11.81
N ASN A 116 9.89 3.12 11.40
CA ASN A 116 9.17 3.16 10.13
C ASN A 116 7.99 4.13 10.20
N ARG A 117 7.30 4.19 11.35
CA ARG A 117 6.22 5.16 11.58
C ARG A 117 6.74 6.59 11.61
N GLU A 118 7.86 6.83 12.28
CA GLU A 118 8.55 8.12 12.28
C GLU A 118 8.91 8.53 10.84
N LYS A 119 9.46 7.60 10.04
CA LYS A 119 9.80 7.88 8.65
C LYS A 119 8.59 8.18 7.76
N MET A 120 7.46 7.49 7.97
CA MET A 120 6.21 7.82 7.28
C MET A 120 5.73 9.23 7.63
N VAL A 121 5.78 9.61 8.91
CA VAL A 121 5.40 10.95 9.38
C VAL A 121 6.31 12.01 8.78
N GLU A 122 7.63 11.79 8.81
CA GLU A 122 8.64 12.68 8.22
C GLU A 122 8.34 12.94 6.75
N ILE A 123 8.14 11.89 5.94
CA ILE A 123 7.86 12.04 4.51
C ILE A 123 6.54 12.79 4.28
N MET A 124 5.48 12.48 5.04
CA MET A 124 4.17 13.13 4.84
C MET A 124 4.18 14.61 5.21
N PHE A 125 4.98 15.03 6.19
CA PHE A 125 5.07 16.45 6.57
C PHE A 125 6.16 17.22 5.82
N GLU A 126 7.33 16.62 5.58
CA GLU A 126 8.49 17.34 5.02
C GLU A 126 8.55 17.27 3.49
N LYS A 127 8.13 16.15 2.88
CA LYS A 127 8.09 16.02 1.42
C LYS A 127 6.76 16.53 0.86
N TYR A 128 5.65 16.07 1.42
CA TYR A 128 4.31 16.35 0.90
C TYR A 128 3.59 17.51 1.58
N ASN A 129 4.03 17.94 2.76
CA ASN A 129 3.47 19.08 3.48
C ASN A 129 1.96 18.97 3.77
N PHE A 130 1.46 17.77 4.10
CA PHE A 130 0.07 17.59 4.51
C PHE A 130 -0.28 18.45 5.74
N MET A 131 -1.50 18.99 5.80
CA MET A 131 -2.00 19.79 6.94
C MET A 131 -2.12 18.98 8.23
N GLY A 132 -2.28 17.66 8.11
CA GLY A 132 -2.45 16.77 9.24
C GLY A 132 -2.26 15.32 8.80
N PHE A 133 -1.69 14.54 9.71
CA PHE A 133 -1.36 13.14 9.50
C PHE A 133 -1.92 12.32 10.64
N PHE A 134 -2.55 11.20 10.31
CA PHE A 134 -2.97 10.20 11.29
C PHE A 134 -2.60 8.81 10.79
N ILE A 135 -2.21 7.94 11.71
CA ILE A 135 -1.84 6.56 11.40
C ILE A 135 -2.67 5.61 12.27
N GLN A 136 -3.23 4.58 11.64
CA GLN A 136 -4.07 3.61 12.35
C GLN A 136 -3.78 2.18 11.88
N ILE A 137 -3.84 1.25 12.83
CA ILE A 137 -3.62 -0.18 12.56
C ILE A 137 -4.79 -0.71 11.71
N GLN A 138 -4.45 -1.44 10.63
CA GLN A 138 -5.41 -2.04 9.69
C GLN A 138 -6.53 -2.81 10.39
N ALA A 139 -6.17 -3.71 11.31
CA ALA A 139 -7.14 -4.53 12.05
C ALA A 139 -8.16 -3.69 12.86
N VAL A 140 -7.72 -2.58 13.46
CA VAL A 140 -8.63 -1.72 14.25
C VAL A 140 -9.63 -1.02 13.32
N LEU A 141 -9.17 -0.56 12.15
CA LEU A 141 -10.05 0.03 11.13
C LEU A 141 -11.10 -0.98 10.64
N THR A 142 -10.72 -2.25 10.47
CA THR A 142 -11.64 -3.32 10.07
C THR A 142 -12.78 -3.51 11.07
N LEU A 143 -12.50 -3.45 12.38
CA LEU A 143 -13.56 -3.53 13.40
C LEU A 143 -14.43 -2.27 13.43
N TYR A 144 -13.83 -1.10 13.30
CA TYR A 144 -14.57 0.17 13.24
C TYR A 144 -15.53 0.20 12.05
N ALA A 145 -15.13 -0.34 10.90
CA ALA A 145 -16.00 -0.47 9.74
C ALA A 145 -17.24 -1.36 10.01
N GLN A 146 -17.15 -2.29 10.96
CA GLN A 146 -18.27 -3.14 11.40
C GLN A 146 -19.05 -2.55 12.59
N GLY A 147 -18.66 -1.38 13.09
CA GLY A 147 -19.26 -0.80 14.30
C GLY A 147 -18.90 -1.55 15.59
N LEU A 148 -17.83 -2.34 15.57
CA LEU A 148 -17.35 -3.10 16.73
C LEU A 148 -16.11 -2.43 17.31
N LEU A 149 -16.00 -2.43 18.64
CA LEU A 149 -14.81 -1.94 19.36
C LEU A 149 -13.96 -3.10 19.89
N THR A 150 -14.55 -4.27 20.06
CA THR A 150 -13.91 -5.46 20.63
C THR A 150 -14.14 -6.65 19.71
N GLY A 151 -13.06 -7.36 19.38
CA GLY A 151 -13.12 -8.52 18.49
C GLY A 151 -11.73 -9.08 18.15
N LEU A 152 -11.72 -10.25 17.52
CA LEU A 152 -10.52 -10.85 16.94
C LEU A 152 -10.54 -10.65 15.43
N VAL A 153 -9.55 -9.95 14.90
CA VAL A 153 -9.41 -9.73 13.46
C VAL A 153 -8.41 -10.71 12.90
N ILE A 154 -8.84 -11.46 11.88
CA ILE A 154 -7.96 -12.29 11.06
C ILE A 154 -7.89 -11.62 9.69
N ASP A 155 -6.78 -10.92 9.45
CA ASP A 155 -6.54 -10.19 8.21
C ASP A 155 -5.55 -10.97 7.35
N SER A 156 -5.98 -11.43 6.17
CA SER A 156 -5.14 -12.17 5.23
C SER A 156 -5.07 -11.41 3.92
N GLY A 157 -3.92 -10.78 3.67
CA GLY A 157 -3.68 -9.98 2.47
C GLY A 157 -2.91 -10.73 1.39
N ASP A 158 -2.10 -10.00 0.63
CA ASP A 158 -1.28 -10.59 -0.43
C ASP A 158 0.01 -11.24 0.10
N GLY A 159 0.74 -10.54 0.98
CA GLY A 159 2.03 -11.02 1.50
C GLY A 159 2.00 -11.59 2.92
N VAL A 160 1.02 -11.22 3.74
CA VAL A 160 1.01 -11.51 5.17
C VAL A 160 -0.40 -11.75 5.69
N THR A 161 -0.50 -12.65 6.68
CA THR A 161 -1.70 -12.89 7.47
C THR A 161 -1.45 -12.51 8.92
N HIS A 162 -2.34 -11.72 9.51
CA HIS A 162 -2.28 -11.27 10.90
C HIS A 162 -3.51 -11.73 11.66
N VAL A 163 -3.30 -12.09 12.92
CA VAL A 163 -4.35 -12.34 13.90
C VAL A 163 -4.18 -11.32 15.02
N VAL A 164 -5.05 -10.33 15.05
CA VAL A 164 -4.96 -9.17 15.96
C VAL A 164 -6.18 -9.12 16.86
N PRO A 165 -6.04 -9.38 18.17
CA PRO A 165 -7.10 -9.11 19.12
C PRO A 165 -7.17 -7.61 19.42
N VAL A 166 -8.37 -7.07 19.40
CA VAL A 166 -8.68 -5.68 19.74
C VAL A 166 -9.74 -5.68 20.84
N VAL A 167 -9.52 -4.91 21.89
CA VAL A 167 -10.50 -4.70 22.96
C VAL A 167 -10.63 -3.20 23.17
N ASP A 168 -11.87 -2.70 23.13
CA ASP A 168 -12.22 -1.29 23.28
C ASP A 168 -11.39 -0.34 22.38
N GLY A 169 -11.11 -0.77 21.14
CA GLY A 169 -10.31 -0.04 20.16
C GLY A 169 -8.79 -0.16 20.33
N TYR A 170 -8.31 -0.84 21.38
CA TYR A 170 -6.88 -1.07 21.63
C TYR A 170 -6.45 -2.44 21.12
N SER A 171 -5.42 -2.46 20.26
CA SER A 171 -4.74 -3.70 19.87
C SER A 171 -3.71 -4.11 20.92
N PHE A 172 -3.56 -5.41 21.18
CA PHE A 172 -2.54 -5.94 22.11
C PHE A 172 -1.36 -6.57 21.36
N PRO A 173 -0.21 -5.89 21.24
CA PRO A 173 0.92 -6.38 20.44
C PRO A 173 1.45 -7.74 20.90
N HIS A 174 1.39 -8.04 22.20
CA HIS A 174 1.87 -9.30 22.76
C HIS A 174 0.98 -10.51 22.45
N LEU A 175 -0.29 -10.29 22.08
CA LEU A 175 -1.22 -11.34 21.67
C LEU A 175 -1.32 -11.46 20.14
N THR A 176 -0.86 -10.45 19.42
CA THR A 176 -0.86 -10.46 17.95
C THR A 176 0.02 -11.59 17.41
N LYS A 177 -0.54 -12.36 16.47
CA LYS A 177 0.20 -13.36 15.70
C LYS A 177 0.34 -12.90 14.25
N ARG A 178 1.50 -13.19 13.68
CA ARG A 178 1.84 -12.88 12.29
C ARG A 178 2.32 -14.15 11.60
N MET A 179 1.83 -14.36 10.39
CA MET A 179 2.24 -15.44 9.51
C MET A 179 2.60 -14.85 8.15
N ASN A 180 3.81 -15.10 7.66
CA ASN A 180 4.26 -14.68 6.32
C ASN A 180 3.76 -15.66 5.24
N VAL A 181 2.48 -16.01 5.29
CA VAL A 181 1.78 -16.84 4.29
C VAL A 181 0.44 -16.16 4.05
N ALA A 182 0.13 -15.91 2.78
CA ALA A 182 -1.07 -15.21 2.35
C ALA A 182 -1.30 -15.44 0.84
N GLY A 183 -2.08 -14.57 0.17
CA GLY A 183 -2.51 -14.76 -1.22
C GLY A 183 -1.40 -15.11 -2.21
N ARG A 184 -0.28 -14.38 -2.20
CA ARG A 184 0.87 -14.61 -3.10
C ARG A 184 1.43 -16.03 -2.99
N HIS A 185 1.52 -16.54 -1.77
CA HIS A 185 2.06 -17.88 -1.52
C HIS A 185 1.10 -18.98 -2.02
N ILE A 186 -0.21 -18.75 -1.87
CA ILE A 186 -1.25 -19.66 -2.37
C ILE A 186 -1.21 -19.70 -3.90
N THR A 187 -1.10 -18.54 -4.56
CA THR A 187 -0.99 -18.45 -6.03
C THR A 187 0.26 -19.20 -6.53
N SER A 188 1.42 -18.97 -5.92
CA SER A 188 2.66 -19.67 -6.28
C SER A 188 2.54 -21.19 -6.09
N TYR A 189 1.90 -21.63 -5.00
CA TYR A 189 1.69 -23.06 -4.74
C TYR A 189 0.74 -23.69 -5.77
N LEU A 190 -0.33 -22.99 -6.15
CA LEU A 190 -1.25 -23.45 -7.19
C LEU A 190 -0.54 -23.59 -8.54
N VAL A 191 0.31 -22.63 -8.91
CA VAL A 191 1.12 -22.70 -10.14
C VAL A 191 2.04 -23.92 -10.13
N ASP A 192 2.75 -24.18 -9.02
CA ASP A 192 3.60 -25.37 -8.87
C ASP A 192 2.78 -26.67 -9.02
N LEU A 193 1.61 -26.76 -8.39
CA LEU A 193 0.73 -27.93 -8.54
C LEU A 193 0.23 -28.15 -9.97
N LEU A 194 -0.06 -27.08 -10.72
CA LEU A 194 -0.47 -27.15 -12.11
C LEU A 194 0.68 -27.61 -13.02
N LEU A 195 1.91 -27.12 -12.77
CA LEU A 195 3.10 -27.53 -13.51
C LEU A 195 3.46 -29.00 -13.27
N ARG A 196 3.26 -29.53 -12.06
CA ARG A 196 3.54 -30.94 -11.72
C ARG A 196 2.56 -31.94 -12.34
N ARG A 197 1.39 -31.49 -12.83
CA ARG A 197 0.39 -32.34 -13.50
C ARG A 197 0.43 -32.23 -15.03
N GLY A 198 1.45 -31.58 -15.59
CA GLY A 198 1.73 -31.52 -17.04
C GLY A 198 2.77 -32.55 -17.46
#